data_AF-A0A3D0I446-F1
#
_entry.id   AF-A0A3D0I446-F1
#
_cell.length_a   1.000
_cell.length_b   1.000
_cell.length_c   1.000
_cell.angle_alpha   90.00
_cell.angle_beta   90.00
_cell.angle_gamma   90.00
#
_symmetry.space_group_name_H-M   'P 1'
#
loop_
_entity.id
_entity.type
_entity.pdbx_description
1 polymer ?
#
loop_
_entity_poly.entity_id
_entity_poly.type
_entity_poly.pdbx_seq_one_letter_code
_entity_poly.pdbx_strand_id
1 'polypeptide(L)' 'MKEKTGGRGADVIYDSVGGEVTDQSLKCIAWNGRLLVIGFASGPIPAIKANR' A
#
# COMPACT_ATOMS: atom_id res chain seq x y z
N MET A 1 2.84 -0.04 11.63
CA MET A 1 3.30 1.14 10.87
C MET A 1 2.96 2.47 11.54
N LYS A 2 1.70 2.69 11.95
CA LYS A 2 1.28 3.95 12.59
C LYS A 2 2.12 4.33 13.82
N GLU A 3 2.37 3.41 14.75
CA GLU A 3 3.23 3.69 15.91
C GLU A 3 4.63 4.17 15.53
N LYS A 4 5.28 3.49 14.56
CA LYS A 4 6.60 3.86 14.04
C LYS A 4 6.64 5.18 13.26
N THR A 5 5.48 5.76 12.96
CA THR A 5 5.34 7.02 12.21
C THR A 5 4.60 8.10 12.98
N GLY A 6 4.46 7.96 14.30
CA GLY A 6 3.73 8.94 15.12
C GLY A 6 2.26 9.09 14.69
N GLY A 7 1.66 8.03 14.15
CA GLY A 7 0.29 8.01 13.64
C GLY A 7 0.12 8.47 12.19
N ARG A 8 1.14 9.08 11.56
CA ARG A 8 1.01 9.70 10.24
C ARG A 8 0.88 8.70 9.08
N GLY A 9 1.51 7.53 9.19
CA GLY A 9 1.62 6.57 8.08
C GLY A 9 2.87 6.79 7.21
N ALA A 10 3.04 5.94 6.20
CA ALA A 10 4.19 5.96 5.30
C ALA A 10 4.03 7.01 4.17
N ASP A 11 5.06 7.81 3.88
CA ASP A 11 5.02 8.71 2.71
C ASP A 11 5.12 7.94 1.39
N VAL A 12 5.88 6.84 1.37
CA VAL A 12 6.06 5.99 0.20
C VAL A 12 6.02 4.54 0.63
N ILE A 13 5.32 3.71 -0.15
CA ILE A 13 5.30 2.25 0.01
C ILE A 13 5.76 1.63 -1.31
N TYR A 14 6.71 0.71 -1.22
CA TYR A 14 7.18 -0.12 -2.32
C TYR A 14 6.58 -1.52 -2.15
N ASP A 15 5.75 -1.96 -3.09
CA ASP A 15 5.05 -3.24 -3.03
C ASP A 15 5.45 -4.12 -4.21
N SER A 16 6.34 -5.08 -3.98
CA SER A 16 6.72 -6.10 -4.97
C SER A 16 5.82 -7.34 -4.91
N VAL A 17 4.91 -7.41 -3.94
CA VAL A 17 4.08 -8.58 -3.66
C VAL A 17 2.76 -8.48 -4.40
N GLY A 18 2.08 -7.33 -4.32
CA GLY A 18 0.77 -7.12 -4.94
C GLY A 18 -0.35 -7.88 -4.23
N GLY A 19 -1.54 -7.92 -4.84
CA GLY A 19 -2.70 -8.65 -4.32
C GLY A 19 -3.22 -8.07 -3.00
N GLU A 20 -3.58 -8.93 -2.03
CA GLU A 20 -4.15 -8.50 -0.74
C GLU A 20 -3.18 -7.68 0.13
N VAL A 21 -1.87 -7.81 -0.10
CA VAL A 21 -0.86 -7.00 0.60
C VAL A 21 -0.98 -5.53 0.22
N THR A 22 -1.37 -5.23 -1.02
CA THR A 22 -1.63 -3.87 -1.49
C THR A 22 -2.77 -3.21 -0.70
N ASP A 23 -3.83 -3.96 -0.36
CA ASP A 23 -4.94 -3.45 0.46
C ASP A 23 -4.52 -3.16 1.90
N GLN A 24 -3.59 -3.95 2.46
CA GLN A 24 -3.01 -3.68 3.77
C GLN A 24 -2.09 -2.46 3.74
N SER A 25 -1.30 -2.33 2.66
CA SER A 25 -0.43 -1.18 2.40
C SER A 25 -1.22 0.13 2.34
N LEU A 26 -2.38 0.14 1.67
CA LEU A 26 -3.27 1.32 1.60
C LEU A 26 -3.76 1.79 2.98
N LYS A 27 -3.91 0.89 3.97
CA LYS A 27 -4.28 1.27 5.35
C LYS A 27 -3.12 1.90 6.14
N CYS A 28 -1.90 1.74 5.65
CA CYS A 28 -0.66 2.14 6.30
C CYS A 28 -0.03 3.40 5.68
N ILE A 29 -0.51 3.83 4.50
CA ILE A 29 0.01 4.98 3.79
C ILE A 29 -0.48 6.30 4.42
N ALA A 30 0.37 7.31 4.41
CA ALA A 30 0.02 8.66 4.81
C ALA A 30 -0.88 9.34 3.77
N TRP A 31 -1.58 10.38 4.19
CA TRP A 31 -2.26 11.28 3.27
C TRP A 31 -1.28 11.85 2.24
N ASN A 32 -1.68 11.89 0.97
CA ASN A 32 -0.81 12.22 -0.18
C ASN A 32 0.44 11.33 -0.36
N GLY A 33 0.48 10.16 0.28
CA GLY A 33 1.56 9.20 0.09
C GLY A 33 1.50 8.51 -1.28
N ARG A 34 2.61 7.90 -1.68
CA ARG A 34 2.75 7.20 -2.96
C ARG A 34 2.88 5.69 -2.75
N LEU A 35 2.00 4.92 -3.38
CA LEU A 35 2.09 3.45 -3.42
C LEU A 35 2.63 3.03 -4.78
N LEU A 36 3.83 2.46 -4.78
CA LEU A 36 4.51 1.99 -5.98
C LEU A 36 4.49 0.46 -6.00
N VAL A 37 3.58 -0.09 -6.81
CA VAL A 37 3.46 -1.54 -7.01
C VAL A 37 4.35 -1.94 -8.19
N ILE A 38 5.37 -2.76 -7.94
CA ILE A 38 6.40 -3.14 -8.94
C ILE A 38 6.37 -4.63 -9.27
N GLY A 39 5.62 -5.44 -8.52
CA GLY A 39 5.49 -6.85 -8.80
C GLY A 39 4.20 -7.44 -8.25
N PHE A 40 3.81 -8.57 -8.84
CA PHE A 40 2.65 -9.36 -8.43
C PHE A 40 3.12 -10.75 -8.02
N ALA A 41 4.09 -10.81 -7.11
CA ALA A 41 4.61 -12.08 -6.61
C ALA A 41 3.52 -12.96 -5.98
N SER A 42 2.42 -12.34 -5.49
CA SER A 42 1.24 -13.04 -4.97
C SER A 42 0.24 -13.48 -6.06
N GLY A 43 0.47 -13.16 -7.34
CA GLY A 43 -0.35 -13.61 -8.46
C GLY A 43 -0.92 -12.46 -9.31
N PRO A 44 -2.24 -12.24 -9.37
CA PRO A 44 -2.84 -11.28 -10.29
C PRO A 44 -2.60 -9.81 -9.91
N ILE A 45 -2.74 -8.93 -10.89
CA ILE A 45 -2.71 -7.48 -10.70
C ILE A 45 -3.83 -7.08 -9.71
N PRO A 46 -3.53 -6.34 -8.61
CA PRO A 46 -4.51 -5.92 -7.63
C PRO A 46 -5.49 -4.94 -8.27
N ALA A 47 -6.78 -5.24 -8.12
CA ALA A 47 -7.86 -4.33 -8.48
C ALA A 47 -8.03 -3.29 -7.37
N ILE A 48 -7.27 -2.19 -7.46
CA ILE A 48 -7.39 -1.08 -6.50
C ILE A 48 -8.75 -0.40 -6.71
N LYS A 49 -9.65 -0.56 -5.74
CA LYS A 49 -10.93 0.15 -5.73
C LYS A 49 -10.67 1.61 -5.36
N ALA A 50 -10.63 2.48 -6.36
CA ALA A 50 -10.40 3.90 -6.18
C ALA A 50 -11.54 4.60 -5.42
N ASN A 51 -12.75 4.02 -5.43
CA ASN A 51 -13.96 4.62 -4.87
C ASN A 51 -14.69 3.57 -4.01
N ARG A 52 -14.81 3.80 -2.70
CA ARG A 52 -15.65 3.03 -1.76
C ARG A 52 -16.44 3.97 -0.88
#